data_AF-A0A0A7LM13-F1
#
_entry.id   AF-A0A0A7LM13-F1
#
_cell.length_a   1.000
_cell.length_b   1.000
_cell.length_c   1.000
_cell.angle_alpha   90.00
_cell.angle_beta   90.00
_cell.angle_gamma   90.00
#
_symmetry.space_group_name_H-M   'P 1'
#
loop_
_entity.id
_entity.type
_entity.pdbx_description
1 polymer ?
#
loop_
_entity_poly.entity_id
_entity_poly.type
_entity_poly.pdbx_seq_one_letter_code
_entity_poly.pdbx_strand_id
1 'polypeptide(L)'
;MMAAGQVQMHRGRVCHLEAQGAELAVHVRQKSNTTILTAQHVVSCTGPLLDYTRIQDPLVQSLRTAGQLVPDVLRLGMETDAHGALRNVAGTVSPVFFTLGPSRRPAYFESTAVPELRQQAVALAQLLGERVVG
;
A
#
# COMPACT_ATOMS: atom_id res chain seq x y z
N MET A 1 32.54 0.41 -1.62
CA MET A 1 31.40 1.32 -1.80
C MET A 1 31.25 2.30 -0.63
N MET A 2 30.93 1.87 0.60
CA MET A 2 30.84 2.78 1.75
C MET A 2 32.17 3.48 2.06
N ALA A 3 33.26 2.72 2.22
CA ALA A 3 34.60 3.29 2.46
C ALA A 3 35.11 4.17 1.31
N ALA A 4 34.56 4.00 0.10
CA ALA A 4 34.88 4.81 -1.08
C ALA A 4 33.95 6.03 -1.24
N GLY A 5 33.03 6.29 -0.30
CA GLY A 5 32.10 7.43 -0.33
C GLY A 5 30.95 7.33 -1.35
N GLN A 6 30.88 6.23 -2.13
CA GLN A 6 29.84 6.00 -3.15
C GLN A 6 28.46 5.72 -2.56
N VAL A 7 28.39 5.30 -1.29
CA VAL A 7 27.14 5.06 -0.56
C VAL A 7 27.21 5.80 0.76
N GLN A 8 26.23 6.68 0.98
CA GLN A 8 26.05 7.42 2.22
C GLN A 8 24.72 7.03 2.85
N MET A 9 24.73 6.73 4.14
CA MET A 9 23.54 6.32 4.88
C MET A 9 23.01 7.51 5.68
N HIS A 10 21.76 7.88 5.42
CA HIS A 10 21.05 8.89 6.17
C HIS A 10 19.89 8.25 6.93
N ARG A 11 19.81 8.50 8.24
CA ARG A 11 18.64 8.12 9.05
C ARG A 11 17.63 9.26 8.99
N GLY A 12 16.38 8.96 8.69
CA GLY A 12 15.29 9.95 8.73
C GLY A 12 14.07 9.51 7.93
N ARG A 13 13.07 10.38 7.85
CA ARG A 13 11.87 10.17 7.05
C ARG A 13 11.82 11.21 5.93
N VAL A 14 11.79 10.76 4.68
CA VAL A 14 11.49 11.64 3.54
C VAL A 14 10.05 12.15 3.70
N CYS A 15 9.88 13.46 3.81
CA CYS A 15 8.56 14.08 4.01
C CYS A 15 8.11 14.97 2.85
N HIS A 16 9.05 15.45 2.03
CA HIS A 16 8.75 16.26 0.87
C HIS A 16 9.83 16.11 -0.19
N LEU A 17 9.43 16.20 -1.46
CA LEU A 17 10.30 16.23 -2.62
C LEU A 17 9.89 17.45 -3.43
N GLU A 18 10.85 18.30 -3.74
CA GLU A 18 10.65 19.51 -4.54
C GLU A 18 11.64 19.53 -5.71
N ALA A 19 11.17 19.90 -6.90
CA ALA A 19 12.05 20.09 -8.05
C ALA A 19 12.82 21.40 -7.93
N GLN A 20 14.14 21.33 -8.10
CA GLN A 20 15.05 22.48 -8.11
C GLN A 20 15.90 22.43 -9.39
N GLY A 21 15.36 23.00 -10.47
CA GLY A 21 16.00 22.92 -11.78
C GLY A 21 16.08 21.48 -12.28
N ALA A 22 17.32 20.99 -12.47
CA ALA A 22 17.59 19.61 -12.90
C ALA A 22 17.71 18.61 -11.73
N GLU A 23 17.61 19.08 -10.49
CA GLU A 23 17.77 18.28 -9.29
C GLU A 23 16.48 18.27 -8.45
N LEU A 24 16.48 17.44 -7.41
CA LEU A 24 15.42 17.31 -6.43
C LEU A 24 15.96 17.68 -5.04
N ALA A 25 15.28 18.58 -4.35
CA ALA A 25 15.43 18.79 -2.93
C ALA A 25 14.62 17.74 -2.15
N VAL A 26 15.32 16.89 -1.42
CA VAL A 26 14.76 15.82 -0.61
C VAL A 26 14.75 16.26 0.85
N HIS A 27 13.57 16.58 1.36
CA HIS A 27 13.41 16.97 2.77
C HIS A 27 13.35 15.73 3.64
N VAL A 28 14.36 15.56 4.49
CA VAL A 28 14.50 14.43 5.41
C VAL A 28 14.32 14.91 6.85
N ARG A 29 13.23 14.47 7.48
CA ARG A 29 12.97 14.76 8.89
C ARG A 29 13.75 13.83 9.81
N GLN A 30 14.46 14.43 10.77
CA GLN A 30 15.25 13.78 11.81
C GLN A 30 14.87 14.36 13.17
N LYS A 31 14.12 13.61 13.98
CA LYS A 31 13.56 14.11 15.26
C LYS A 31 12.83 15.46 15.05
N SER A 32 13.33 16.55 15.63
CA SER A 32 12.78 17.91 15.52
C SER A 32 13.31 18.70 14.31
N ASN A 33 14.34 18.22 13.62
CA ASN A 33 15.01 18.96 12.56
C ASN A 33 14.68 18.36 11.18
N THR A 34 14.75 19.19 10.15
CA THR A 34 14.64 18.74 8.75
C THR A 34 15.90 19.16 8.01
N THR A 35 16.54 18.20 7.36
CA THR A 35 17.68 18.44 6.47
C THR A 35 17.23 18.30 5.03
N ILE A 36 17.92 18.98 4.11
CA ILE A 36 17.66 18.88 2.68
C ILE A 36 18.86 18.17 2.06
N LEU A 37 18.60 17.08 1.35
CA LEU A 37 19.57 16.40 0.50
C LEU A 37 19.24 16.72 -0.95
N THR A 38 20.25 17.00 -1.77
CA THR A 38 20.06 17.25 -3.20
C THR A 38 20.40 15.99 -3.99
N ALA A 39 19.53 15.60 -4.92
CA ALA A 39 19.74 14.43 -5.77
C ALA A 39 19.16 14.64 -7.17
N GLN A 40 19.85 14.11 -8.20
CA GLN A 40 19.33 14.11 -9.57
C GLN A 40 18.20 13.08 -9.76
N HIS A 41 18.23 11.98 -8.99
CA HIS A 41 17.24 10.92 -9.06
C HIS A 41 16.85 10.44 -7.67
N VAL A 42 15.58 10.09 -7.50
CA VAL A 42 15.02 9.48 -6.28
C VAL A 42 14.28 8.22 -6.65
N VAL A 43 14.65 7.10 -6.03
CA VAL A 43 13.96 5.82 -6.17
C VAL A 43 13.18 5.55 -4.88
N SER A 44 11.85 5.43 -4.97
CA SER A 44 11.01 5.15 -3.81
C SER A 44 10.99 3.66 -3.48
N CYS A 45 11.66 3.30 -2.39
CA CYS A 45 11.73 1.92 -1.89
C CYS A 45 10.95 1.74 -0.57
N THR A 46 9.91 2.56 -0.31
CA THR A 46 9.17 2.56 0.97
C THR A 46 8.09 1.49 1.08
N GLY A 47 7.95 0.62 0.07
CA GLY A 47 6.85 -0.34 -0.02
C GLY A 47 5.50 0.30 -0.36
N PRO A 48 4.44 -0.53 -0.48
CA PRO A 48 3.10 -0.03 -0.79
C PRO A 48 2.53 0.80 0.35
N LEU A 49 1.74 1.83 0.00
CA LEU A 49 0.93 2.56 0.98
C LEU A 49 -0.26 1.69 1.39
N LEU A 50 -0.19 1.09 2.58
CA LEU A 50 -1.25 0.22 3.13
C LEU A 50 -2.31 0.96 3.95
N ASP A 51 -2.10 2.25 4.20
CA ASP A 51 -3.07 3.06 4.90
C ASP A 51 -4.13 3.59 3.93
N TYR A 52 -5.19 2.80 3.77
CA TYR A 52 -6.32 3.10 2.89
C TYR A 52 -7.14 4.32 3.34
N THR A 53 -6.83 4.97 4.47
CA THR A 53 -7.38 6.28 4.80
C THR A 53 -6.70 7.41 4.03
N ARG A 54 -5.46 7.21 3.57
CA ARG A 54 -4.62 8.23 2.92
C ARG A 54 -4.51 8.09 1.41
N ILE A 55 -4.87 6.94 0.85
CA ILE A 55 -4.81 6.70 -0.60
C ILE A 55 -5.80 7.64 -1.31
N GLN A 56 -5.27 8.38 -2.28
CA GLN A 56 -5.98 9.39 -3.08
C GLN A 56 -6.36 8.88 -4.49
N ASP A 57 -6.20 7.59 -4.75
CA ASP A 57 -6.69 6.98 -5.98
C ASP A 57 -8.23 7.16 -6.08
N PRO A 58 -8.77 7.63 -7.22
CA PRO A 58 -10.19 7.91 -7.35
C PRO A 58 -11.10 6.73 -7.00
N LEU A 59 -10.73 5.50 -7.40
CA LEU A 59 -11.54 4.31 -7.10
C LEU A 59 -11.56 4.05 -5.59
N VAL A 60 -10.41 4.12 -4.94
CA VAL A 60 -10.30 3.92 -3.48
C VAL A 60 -11.08 4.98 -2.72
N GLN A 61 -10.97 6.25 -3.13
CA GLN A 61 -11.76 7.34 -2.54
C GLN A 61 -13.26 7.10 -2.71
N SER A 62 -13.73 6.76 -3.92
CA SER A 62 -15.15 6.52 -4.19
C SER A 62 -15.70 5.34 -3.38
N LEU A 63 -14.99 4.21 -3.32
CA LEU A 63 -15.41 3.06 -2.54
C LEU A 63 -15.45 3.35 -1.04
N ARG A 64 -14.46 4.08 -0.52
CA ARG A 64 -14.41 4.49 0.89
C ARG A 64 -15.56 5.44 1.24
N THR A 65 -15.79 6.46 0.41
CA THR A 65 -16.91 7.41 0.60
C THR A 65 -18.27 6.72 0.49
N ALA A 66 -18.43 5.75 -0.41
CA ALA A 66 -19.65 4.95 -0.54
C ALA A 66 -19.80 3.88 0.57
N GLY A 67 -18.87 3.78 1.50
CA GLY A 67 -18.87 2.78 2.57
C GLY A 67 -18.66 1.35 2.10
N GLN A 68 -18.21 1.14 0.86
CA GLN A 68 -17.94 -0.18 0.27
C GLN A 68 -16.52 -0.71 0.56
N LEU A 69 -15.68 0.15 1.13
CA LEU A 69 -14.31 -0.15 1.54
C LEU A 69 -14.09 0.40 2.93
N VAL A 70 -13.78 -0.49 3.87
CA VAL A 70 -13.47 -0.13 5.26
C VAL A 70 -11.98 -0.36 5.52
N PRO A 71 -11.19 0.69 5.74
CA PRO A 71 -9.81 0.55 6.21
C PRO A 71 -9.79 -0.14 7.58
N ASP A 72 -8.84 -1.05 7.78
CA ASP A 72 -8.62 -1.68 9.09
C ASP A 72 -8.17 -0.66 10.15
N VAL A 73 -8.49 -0.93 11.41
CA VAL A 73 -8.20 -0.05 12.56
C VAL A 73 -6.70 0.20 12.75
N LEU A 74 -5.84 -0.77 12.41
CA LEU A 74 -4.39 -0.65 12.48
C LEU A 74 -3.79 -0.04 11.20
N ARG A 75 -4.63 0.30 10.21
CA ARG A 75 -4.22 0.90 8.93
C ARG A 75 -3.23 0.02 8.17
N LEU A 76 -3.38 -1.28 8.29
CA LEU A 76 -2.55 -2.28 7.60
C LEU A 76 -3.15 -2.72 6.27
N GLY A 77 -4.38 -2.30 5.96
CA GLY A 77 -5.08 -2.67 4.74
C GLY A 77 -6.56 -2.35 4.83
N MET A 78 -7.38 -3.25 4.30
CA MET A 78 -8.84 -3.15 4.27
C MET A 78 -9.47 -4.41 4.88
N GLU A 79 -10.66 -4.25 5.42
CA GLU A 79 -11.48 -5.35 5.91
C GLU A 79 -11.97 -6.23 4.76
N THR A 80 -11.72 -7.54 4.86
CA THR A 80 -12.11 -8.52 3.85
C THR A 80 -12.67 -9.79 4.48
N ASP A 81 -13.32 -10.63 3.67
CA ASP A 81 -13.59 -12.00 4.04
C ASP A 81 -12.39 -12.94 3.75
N ALA A 82 -12.58 -14.25 3.99
CA ALA A 82 -11.56 -15.26 3.76
C ALA A 82 -11.13 -15.39 2.29
N HIS A 83 -11.97 -14.95 1.34
CA HIS A 83 -11.69 -14.99 -0.10
C HIS A 83 -11.17 -13.65 -0.65
N GLY A 84 -11.11 -12.61 0.18
CA GLY A 84 -10.64 -11.29 -0.21
C GLY A 84 -11.74 -10.36 -0.71
N ALA A 85 -13.02 -10.73 -0.59
CA ALA A 85 -14.13 -9.83 -0.85
C ALA A 85 -14.14 -8.70 0.19
N LEU A 86 -14.29 -7.46 -0.26
CA LEU A 86 -14.33 -6.29 0.62
C LEU A 86 -15.54 -6.37 1.55
N ARG A 87 -15.37 -5.94 2.81
CA ARG A 87 -16.48 -5.70 3.73
C ARG A 87 -16.86 -4.22 3.70
N ASN A 88 -18.16 -3.97 3.57
CA ASN A 88 -18.70 -2.63 3.67
C ASN A 88 -18.89 -2.20 5.14
N VAL A 89 -19.32 -0.95 5.36
CA VAL A 89 -19.53 -0.37 6.70
C VAL A 89 -20.60 -1.10 7.53
N ALA A 90 -21.50 -1.85 6.90
CA ALA A 90 -22.50 -2.68 7.57
C ALA A 90 -21.99 -4.12 7.84
N GLY A 91 -20.72 -4.41 7.55
CA GLY A 91 -20.11 -5.75 7.68
C GLY A 91 -20.52 -6.73 6.58
N THR A 92 -21.28 -6.28 5.58
CA THR A 92 -21.73 -7.12 4.45
C THR A 92 -20.58 -7.32 3.47
N VAL A 93 -20.42 -8.56 3.01
CA VAL A 93 -19.39 -8.96 2.04
C VAL A 93 -19.81 -8.52 0.63
N SER A 94 -18.89 -7.90 -0.09
CA SER A 94 -19.14 -7.43 -1.46
C SER A 94 -19.33 -8.61 -2.43
N PRO A 95 -20.33 -8.56 -3.32
CA PRO A 95 -20.46 -9.57 -4.38
C PRO A 95 -19.50 -9.33 -5.55
N VAL A 96 -18.92 -8.13 -5.66
CA VAL A 96 -18.19 -7.68 -6.87
C VAL A 96 -16.77 -7.17 -6.59
N PHE A 97 -16.51 -6.62 -5.40
CA PHE A 97 -15.20 -6.06 -5.07
C PHE A 97 -14.38 -7.07 -4.28
N PHE A 98 -13.30 -7.53 -4.90
CA PHE A 98 -12.32 -8.43 -4.33
C PHE A 98 -10.94 -7.79 -4.35
N THR A 99 -10.09 -8.20 -3.43
CA THR A 99 -8.69 -7.83 -3.38
C THR A 99 -7.84 -9.04 -3.00
N LEU A 100 -6.54 -8.94 -3.27
CA LEU A 100 -5.54 -9.89 -2.84
C LEU A 100 -4.24 -9.16 -2.47
N GLY A 101 -3.37 -9.85 -1.75
CA GLY A 101 -2.05 -9.36 -1.41
C GLY A 101 -2.02 -8.29 -0.32
N PRO A 102 -1.12 -7.30 -0.38
CA PRO A 102 -0.77 -6.49 0.80
C PRO A 102 -1.95 -5.77 1.45
N SER A 103 -3.00 -5.48 0.67
CA SER A 103 -4.27 -4.94 1.14
C SER A 103 -5.01 -5.81 2.17
N ARG A 104 -4.74 -7.12 2.21
CA ARG A 104 -5.35 -8.11 3.12
C ARG A 104 -4.54 -8.37 4.39
N ARG A 105 -3.48 -7.59 4.62
CA ARG A 105 -2.63 -7.73 5.81
C ARG A 105 -3.37 -7.73 7.16
N PRO A 106 -4.51 -7.03 7.33
CA PRO A 106 -5.29 -7.12 8.58
C PRO A 106 -5.70 -8.56 8.93
N ALA A 107 -6.11 -9.36 7.94
CA ALA A 107 -6.50 -10.75 8.12
C ALA A 107 -5.32 -11.73 7.99
N TYR A 108 -4.33 -11.40 7.14
CA TYR A 108 -3.20 -12.27 6.83
C TYR A 108 -1.89 -11.47 6.84
N PHE A 109 -1.20 -11.46 7.97
CA PHE A 109 -0.01 -10.59 8.14
C PHE A 109 1.08 -10.82 7.08
N GLU A 110 1.22 -12.06 6.59
CA GLU A 110 2.19 -12.48 5.57
C GLU A 110 1.70 -12.27 4.13
N SER A 111 0.59 -11.55 3.91
CA SER A 111 0.02 -11.22 2.60
C SER A 111 0.88 -10.24 1.77
N THR A 112 2.19 -10.31 1.91
CA THR A 112 3.20 -9.60 1.13
C THR A 112 4.20 -10.55 0.46
N ALA A 113 4.27 -11.82 0.89
CA ALA A 113 5.24 -12.78 0.39
C ALA A 113 4.69 -13.58 -0.81
N VAL A 114 5.58 -13.89 -1.75
CA VAL A 114 5.23 -14.48 -3.06
C VAL A 114 4.43 -15.80 -2.94
N PRO A 115 4.77 -16.75 -2.05
CA PRO A 115 3.99 -17.98 -1.90
C PRO A 115 2.53 -17.73 -1.55
N GLU A 116 2.27 -16.85 -0.58
CA GLU A 116 0.95 -16.50 -0.07
C GLU A 116 0.15 -15.75 -1.13
N LEU A 117 0.78 -14.80 -1.84
CA LEU A 117 0.17 -14.09 -2.95
C LEU A 117 -0.31 -15.04 -4.05
N ARG A 118 0.50 -16.06 -4.38
CA ARG A 118 0.14 -17.05 -5.39
C ARG A 118 -1.06 -17.88 -4.95
N GLN A 119 -1.08 -18.34 -3.70
CA GLN A 119 -2.21 -19.10 -3.15
C GLN A 119 -3.51 -18.28 -3.18
N GLN A 120 -3.44 -17.01 -2.77
CA GLN A 120 -4.61 -16.11 -2.84
C GLN A 120 -5.10 -15.91 -4.27
N ALA A 121 -4.18 -15.71 -5.22
CA ALA A 121 -4.54 -15.53 -6.62
C ALA A 121 -5.25 -16.76 -7.21
N VAL A 122 -4.74 -17.97 -6.92
CA VAL A 122 -5.37 -19.23 -7.35
C VAL A 122 -6.76 -19.39 -6.75
N ALA A 123 -6.89 -19.20 -5.43
CA ALA A 123 -8.17 -19.34 -4.74
C ALA A 123 -9.22 -18.34 -5.25
N LEU A 124 -8.81 -17.08 -5.49
CA LEU A 124 -9.70 -16.06 -6.03
C LEU A 124 -10.10 -16.37 -7.48
N ALA A 125 -9.17 -16.83 -8.31
CA ALA A 125 -9.47 -17.19 -9.70
C ALA A 125 -10.49 -18.34 -9.80
N GLN A 126 -10.37 -19.37 -8.94
CA GLN A 126 -11.33 -20.47 -8.85
C GLN A 126 -12.73 -19.96 -8.46
N LEU A 127 -12.82 -19.17 -7.39
CA LEU A 127 -14.07 -18.60 -6.92
C LEU A 127 -14.77 -17.76 -8.01
N LEU A 128 -14.01 -16.92 -8.72
CA LEU A 128 -14.58 -16.08 -9.77
C LEU A 128 -14.97 -16.90 -11.00
N GLY A 129 -14.20 -17.94 -11.35
CA GLY A 129 -14.52 -18.85 -12.45
C GLY A 129 -15.86 -19.56 -12.26
N GLU A 130 -16.13 -20.06 -11.05
CA GLU A 130 -17.41 -20.70 -10.71
C GLU A 130 -18.60 -19.74 -10.86
N ARG A 131 -18.42 -18.45 -10.53
CA ARG A 131 -19.48 -17.42 -10.60
C ARG A 131 -19.80 -16.94 -12.00
N VAL A 132 -18.88 -17.11 -12.95
CA VAL A 132 -19.08 -16.67 -14.35
C VAL A 132 -19.75 -17.76 -15.18
N VAL A 133 -19.61 -19.03 -14.78
CA VAL A 133 -20.17 -20.18 -15.50
C VAL A 133 -21.60 -20.54 -15.02
N GLY A 134 -21.98 -20.15 -13.81
CA GLY A 134 -23.33 -20.31 -13.26
C GLY A 134 -24.24 -19.13 -13.56
#